data_AF-A0A7V3I7A5-F1
#
_entry.id   AF-A0A7V3I7A5-F1
#
_cell.length_a   1.000
_cell.length_b   1.000
_cell.length_c   1.000
_cell.angle_alpha   90.00
_cell.angle_beta   90.00
_cell.angle_gamma   90.00
#
_symmetry.space_group_name_H-M   'P 1'
#
loop_
_entity.id
_entity.type
_entity.pdbx_description
1 polymer ?
#
loop_
_entity_poly.entity_id
_entity_poly.type
_entity_poly.pdbx_seq_one_letter_code
_entity_poly.pdbx_strand_id
1 'polypeptide(L)'
;MDTLAIVIPFVPVLSAAIIFLFLRNRKGTAARLSVLATLLTFLLSLSLLGDYITSQVARVEWIGQIWGSIWLDPLALIMWTFVSGISLLVHMYSVRYMVEEPNYPRFFALLDLMTATIFFMVSAADLITLLVAWFLVGVFLYFLLGHDTDRSASGRYAFWTQITYRFGDLPLWLAAFILFKAYHSLSLPVIFAQVAAAPNAVQLWGMPVPAWVGILIAISAFARSAQFLLHGWLPYTMDGPTPVSALMHAGIVNAGGFLFNRFAPIFEYTSLALHIAFVVGLITAVLGSALMLIQNDIKRSLGYSTMGQMGFMVMECGLGAFPLAVFHLIAHGFFKASLFLGAGNAIGEARAADGVPPDPVYVSVVERRPNKPSRLPLITAAALTILVPVLVLSLSHFFVASHLFFEQGVIILL
;
A
#
# COMPACT_ATOMS: atom_id res chain seq x y z
N MET A 1 -27.35 -3.43 -2.20
CA MET A 1 -25.98 -3.19 -1.68
C MET A 1 -24.94 -3.74 -2.66
N ASP A 2 -25.27 -4.79 -3.39
CA ASP A 2 -24.43 -5.40 -4.44
C ASP A 2 -24.00 -4.40 -5.53
N THR A 3 -24.89 -3.48 -5.94
CA THR A 3 -24.54 -2.41 -6.88
C THR A 3 -23.56 -1.38 -6.30
N LEU A 4 -23.58 -1.15 -4.98
CA LEU A 4 -22.67 -0.20 -4.34
C LEU A 4 -21.24 -0.74 -4.30
N ALA A 5 -21.08 -2.04 -4.05
CA ALA A 5 -19.78 -2.73 -4.06
C ALA A 5 -19.03 -2.53 -5.37
N ILE A 6 -19.73 -2.69 -6.49
CA ILE A 6 -19.16 -2.54 -7.83
C ILE A 6 -18.78 -1.07 -8.09
N VAL A 7 -19.59 -0.12 -7.64
CA VAL A 7 -19.40 1.31 -7.96
C VAL A 7 -18.23 1.95 -7.22
N ILE A 8 -17.92 1.51 -5.99
CA ILE A 8 -16.92 2.17 -5.12
C ILE A 8 -15.54 2.33 -5.78
N PRO A 9 -14.93 1.29 -6.37
CA PRO A 9 -13.64 1.43 -7.06
C PRO A 9 -13.68 2.37 -8.27
N PHE A 10 -14.86 2.60 -8.86
CA PHE A 10 -15.02 3.52 -10.00
C PHE A 10 -15.19 4.98 -9.56
N VAL A 11 -15.52 5.28 -8.30
CA VAL A 11 -15.66 6.67 -7.83
C VAL A 11 -14.38 7.49 -8.08
N PRO A 12 -13.18 7.02 -7.70
CA PRO A 12 -11.94 7.73 -8.02
C PRO A 12 -11.63 7.72 -9.53
N VAL A 13 -11.98 6.65 -10.27
CA VAL A 13 -11.79 6.62 -11.74
C VAL A 13 -12.60 7.72 -12.42
N LEU A 14 -13.86 7.91 -12.02
CA LEU A 14 -14.74 8.95 -12.53
C LEU A 14 -14.21 10.35 -12.17
N SER A 15 -13.74 10.53 -10.93
CA SER A 15 -13.07 11.77 -10.52
C SER A 15 -11.88 12.09 -11.42
N ALA A 16 -10.97 11.13 -11.63
CA ALA A 16 -9.82 11.30 -12.51
C ALA A 16 -10.23 11.62 -13.95
N ALA A 17 -11.22 10.91 -14.50
CA ALA A 17 -11.71 11.14 -15.86
C ALA A 17 -12.29 12.56 -16.01
N ILE A 18 -13.09 13.03 -15.06
CA ILE A 18 -13.64 14.38 -15.07
C ILE A 18 -12.52 15.42 -14.98
N ILE A 19 -11.51 15.18 -14.14
CA ILE A 19 -10.37 16.10 -14.01
C ILE A 19 -9.59 16.19 -15.32
N PHE A 20 -9.27 15.06 -15.95
CA PHE A 20 -8.53 15.01 -17.21
C PHE A 20 -9.29 15.66 -18.37
N LEU A 21 -10.59 15.37 -18.49
CA LEU A 21 -11.41 15.82 -19.63
C LEU A 21 -11.88 17.28 -19.48
N PHE A 22 -12.23 17.72 -18.27
CA PHE A 22 -12.96 18.98 -18.08
C PHE A 22 -12.29 19.98 -17.15
N LEU A 23 -11.39 19.56 -16.24
CA LEU A 23 -10.85 20.43 -15.19
C LEU A 23 -9.34 20.69 -15.29
N ARG A 24 -8.71 20.38 -16.43
CA ARG A 24 -7.26 20.55 -16.66
C ARG A 24 -6.73 21.97 -16.34
N ASN A 25 -7.57 23.00 -16.50
CA ASN A 25 -7.21 24.40 -16.22
C ASN A 25 -7.86 24.97 -14.94
N ARG A 26 -8.58 24.14 -14.15
CA ARG A 26 -9.35 24.58 -12.97
C ARG A 26 -8.78 23.97 -11.69
N LYS A 27 -7.60 24.46 -11.25
CA LYS A 27 -6.84 23.93 -10.08
C LYS A 27 -7.73 23.66 -8.86
N GLY A 28 -8.40 24.69 -8.34
CA GLY A 28 -9.20 24.56 -7.12
C GLY A 28 -10.41 23.64 -7.23
N THR A 29 -11.06 23.58 -8.40
CA THR A 29 -12.20 22.68 -8.63
C THR A 29 -11.75 21.22 -8.73
N ALA A 30 -10.63 20.96 -9.42
CA ALA A 30 -10.08 19.61 -9.56
C ALA A 30 -9.72 19.00 -8.19
N ALA A 31 -9.01 19.75 -7.33
CA ALA A 31 -8.67 19.28 -5.99
C ALA A 31 -9.91 19.03 -5.12
N ARG A 32 -10.91 19.94 -5.14
CA ARG A 32 -12.16 19.73 -4.38
C ARG A 32 -12.90 18.48 -4.84
N LEU A 33 -13.00 18.25 -6.15
CA LEU A 33 -13.66 17.06 -6.70
C LEU A 33 -12.96 15.79 -6.22
N SER A 34 -11.63 15.71 -6.35
CA SER A 34 -10.85 14.54 -5.94
C SER A 34 -10.93 14.28 -4.42
N VAL A 35 -10.86 15.33 -3.59
CA VAL A 35 -11.05 15.19 -2.13
C VAL A 35 -12.45 14.69 -1.78
N LEU A 36 -13.50 15.25 -2.42
CA LEU A 36 -14.88 14.81 -2.18
C LEU A 36 -15.13 13.38 -2.67
N ALA A 37 -14.58 13.00 -3.82
CA ALA A 37 -14.65 11.65 -4.35
C ALA A 37 -13.97 10.66 -3.41
N THR A 38 -12.77 10.97 -2.92
CA THR A 38 -12.03 10.12 -1.98
C THR A 38 -12.74 10.03 -0.62
N LEU A 39 -13.33 11.13 -0.13
CA LEU A 39 -14.16 11.12 1.08
C LEU A 39 -15.37 10.21 0.92
N LEU A 40 -16.07 10.29 -0.23
CA LEU A 40 -17.18 9.41 -0.54
C LEU A 40 -16.73 7.94 -0.58
N THR A 41 -15.61 7.63 -1.24
CA THR A 41 -15.02 6.28 -1.27
C THR A 41 -14.72 5.77 0.14
N PHE A 42 -14.17 6.60 1.02
CA PHE A 42 -13.90 6.23 2.42
C PHE A 42 -15.18 5.92 3.20
N LEU A 43 -16.19 6.80 3.12
CA LEU A 43 -17.47 6.60 3.81
C LEU A 43 -18.21 5.35 3.32
N LEU A 44 -18.19 5.09 2.01
CA LEU A 44 -18.78 3.88 1.43
C LEU A 44 -18.00 2.61 1.80
N SER A 45 -16.67 2.69 1.90
CA SER A 45 -15.85 1.56 2.35
C SER A 45 -16.14 1.24 3.82
N LEU A 46 -16.31 2.26 4.67
CA LEU A 46 -16.65 2.09 6.08
C LEU A 46 -18.06 1.50 6.26
N SER A 47 -19.03 1.90 5.43
CA SER A 47 -20.38 1.33 5.50
C SER A 47 -20.42 -0.14 5.09
N LEU A 48 -19.66 -0.55 4.07
CA LEU A 48 -19.52 -1.96 3.70
C LEU A 48 -18.81 -2.79 4.77
N LEU A 49 -17.77 -2.25 5.41
CA LEU A 49 -17.14 -2.92 6.54
C LEU A 49 -18.13 -3.11 7.70
N GLY A 50 -18.97 -2.11 7.99
CA GLY A 50 -20.04 -2.20 8.97
C GLY A 50 -21.08 -3.29 8.64
N ASP A 51 -21.50 -3.40 7.37
CA ASP A 51 -22.40 -4.46 6.88
C ASP A 51 -21.76 -5.84 6.99
N TYR A 52 -20.46 -5.95 6.74
CA TYR A 52 -19.75 -7.21 6.90
C TYR A 52 -19.65 -7.65 8.36
N ILE A 53 -19.38 -6.72 9.29
CA ILE A 53 -19.29 -7.06 10.72
C ILE A 53 -20.61 -7.67 11.23
N THR A 54 -21.75 -7.20 10.72
CA THR A 54 -23.08 -7.73 11.11
C THR A 54 -23.46 -9.00 10.35
N SER A 55 -23.21 -9.05 9.04
CA SER A 55 -23.64 -10.18 8.20
C SER A 55 -22.67 -11.36 8.20
N GLN A 56 -21.36 -11.11 8.32
CA GLN A 56 -20.27 -12.09 8.22
C GLN A 56 -20.29 -12.90 6.92
N VAL A 57 -20.85 -12.35 5.84
CA VAL A 57 -20.95 -13.01 4.54
C VAL A 57 -19.97 -12.35 3.56
N ALA A 58 -18.95 -13.11 3.16
CA ALA A 58 -18.07 -12.71 2.06
C ALA A 58 -18.81 -12.85 0.72
N ARG A 59 -18.58 -11.90 -0.20
CA ARG A 59 -19.27 -11.84 -1.50
C ARG A 59 -18.26 -11.77 -2.64
N VAL A 60 -18.65 -12.32 -3.79
CA VAL A 60 -17.90 -12.17 -5.05
C VAL A 60 -18.84 -11.55 -6.07
N GLU A 61 -18.49 -10.35 -6.51
CA GLU A 61 -19.27 -9.58 -7.49
C GLU A 61 -18.55 -9.58 -8.83
N TRP A 62 -19.29 -9.67 -9.94
CA TRP A 62 -18.71 -9.70 -11.29
C TRP A 62 -19.04 -8.43 -12.07
N ILE A 63 -18.00 -7.73 -12.55
CA ILE A 63 -18.13 -6.58 -13.45
C ILE A 63 -18.29 -7.06 -14.90
N GLY A 64 -17.49 -8.06 -15.30
CA GLY A 64 -17.52 -8.65 -16.63
C GLY A 64 -17.96 -10.12 -16.61
N GLN A 65 -18.30 -10.66 -17.79
CA GLN A 65 -18.74 -12.05 -17.92
C GLN A 65 -17.61 -13.08 -17.79
N ILE A 66 -16.36 -12.68 -18.11
CA ILE A 66 -15.20 -13.58 -18.16
C ILE A 66 -14.16 -13.22 -17.10
N TRP A 67 -14.00 -11.93 -16.79
CA TRP A 67 -13.03 -11.40 -15.84
C TRP A 67 -13.54 -10.07 -15.26
N GLY A 68 -12.88 -9.56 -14.22
CA GLY A 68 -13.32 -8.36 -13.51
C GLY A 68 -14.18 -8.69 -12.30
N SER A 69 -13.77 -9.68 -11.52
CA SER A 69 -14.45 -10.08 -10.29
C SER A 69 -13.84 -9.39 -9.07
N ILE A 70 -14.71 -8.96 -8.16
CA ILE A 70 -14.37 -8.29 -6.90
C ILE A 70 -14.71 -9.24 -5.74
N TRP A 71 -13.71 -9.57 -4.93
CA TRP A 71 -13.87 -10.29 -3.67
C TRP A 71 -14.05 -9.28 -2.52
N LEU A 72 -15.23 -9.30 -1.90
CA LEU A 72 -15.52 -8.58 -0.67
C LEU A 72 -15.46 -9.53 0.53
N ASP A 73 -14.23 -9.82 0.95
CA ASP A 73 -13.91 -10.59 2.14
C ASP A 73 -13.35 -9.68 3.25
N PRO A 74 -13.12 -10.19 4.48
CA PRO A 74 -12.57 -9.38 5.58
C PRO A 74 -11.29 -8.63 5.18
N LEU A 75 -10.39 -9.31 4.47
CA LEU A 75 -9.12 -8.74 4.05
C LEU A 75 -9.35 -7.57 3.08
N ALA A 76 -10.16 -7.73 2.04
CA ALA A 76 -10.45 -6.66 1.08
C ALA A 76 -11.12 -5.46 1.75
N LEU A 77 -12.10 -5.69 2.63
CA LEU A 77 -12.87 -4.62 3.26
C LEU A 77 -12.03 -3.80 4.24
N ILE A 78 -11.23 -4.47 5.09
CA ILE A 78 -10.28 -3.79 5.98
C ILE A 78 -9.29 -2.97 5.15
N MET A 79 -8.75 -3.56 4.07
CA MET A 79 -7.81 -2.87 3.19
C MET A 79 -8.45 -1.70 2.44
N TRP A 80 -9.71 -1.80 2.00
CA TRP A 80 -10.44 -0.69 1.39
C TRP A 80 -10.59 0.48 2.35
N THR A 81 -11.03 0.23 3.59
CA THR A 81 -11.16 1.28 4.61
C THR A 81 -9.81 1.91 4.93
N PHE A 82 -8.77 1.10 5.10
CA PHE A 82 -7.41 1.58 5.37
C PHE A 82 -6.85 2.43 4.21
N VAL A 83 -6.88 1.91 2.99
CA VAL A 83 -6.33 2.58 1.80
C VAL A 83 -7.08 3.88 1.51
N SER A 84 -8.42 3.88 1.58
CA SER A 84 -9.19 5.11 1.37
C SER A 84 -8.97 6.14 2.48
N GLY A 85 -8.78 5.70 3.74
CA GLY A 85 -8.45 6.58 4.85
C GLY A 85 -7.10 7.28 4.66
N ILE A 86 -6.04 6.53 4.35
CA ILE A 86 -4.72 7.10 4.03
C ILE A 86 -4.81 7.99 2.79
N SER A 87 -5.50 7.53 1.75
CA SER A 87 -5.66 8.29 0.51
C SER A 87 -6.36 9.62 0.79
N LEU A 88 -7.42 9.66 1.60
CA LEU A 88 -8.11 10.90 1.98
C LEU A 88 -7.16 11.90 2.67
N LEU A 89 -6.34 11.42 3.62
CA LEU A 89 -5.34 12.26 4.29
C LEU A 89 -4.31 12.82 3.31
N VAL A 90 -3.80 11.98 2.41
CA VAL A 90 -2.84 12.39 1.35
C VAL A 90 -3.47 13.42 0.41
N HIS A 91 -4.72 13.22 0.00
CA HIS A 91 -5.45 14.15 -0.87
C HIS A 91 -5.63 15.51 -0.19
N MET A 92 -6.10 15.54 1.06
CA MET A 92 -6.27 16.79 1.82
C MET A 92 -4.94 17.54 2.01
N TYR A 93 -3.88 16.82 2.36
CA TYR A 93 -2.54 17.41 2.51
C TYR A 93 -2.03 17.98 1.17
N SER A 94 -2.25 17.25 0.07
CA SER A 94 -1.83 17.65 -1.27
C SER A 94 -2.45 18.95 -1.76
N VAL A 95 -3.63 19.33 -1.25
CA VAL A 95 -4.33 20.57 -1.66
C VAL A 95 -3.43 21.79 -1.47
N ARG A 96 -2.77 21.88 -0.32
CA ARG A 96 -1.87 22.98 0.01
C ARG A 96 -0.46 22.72 -0.50
N TYR A 97 0.05 21.51 -0.31
CA TYR A 97 1.43 21.17 -0.65
C TYR A 97 1.75 21.37 -2.14
N MET A 98 0.81 21.07 -3.03
CA MET A 98 1.04 21.13 -4.48
C MET A 98 0.65 22.47 -5.12
N VAL A 99 0.11 23.45 -4.38
CA VAL A 99 -0.59 24.61 -4.98
C VAL A 99 0.26 25.41 -5.98
N GLU A 100 1.56 25.50 -5.70
CA GLU A 100 2.55 26.21 -6.52
C GLU A 100 3.15 25.34 -7.63
N GLU A 101 2.93 24.02 -7.60
CA GLU A 101 3.47 23.09 -8.57
C GLU A 101 2.73 23.19 -9.93
N PRO A 102 3.46 23.02 -11.05
CA PRO A 102 2.85 22.89 -12.36
C PRO A 102 2.00 21.61 -12.44
N ASN A 103 1.09 21.53 -13.41
CA ASN A 103 0.27 20.33 -13.64
C ASN A 103 -0.57 19.86 -12.42
N TYR A 104 -0.95 20.79 -11.53
CA TYR A 104 -1.74 20.50 -10.33
C TYR A 104 -2.98 19.60 -10.55
N PRO A 105 -3.87 19.81 -11.55
CA PRO A 105 -5.00 18.89 -11.77
C PRO A 105 -4.56 17.48 -12.19
N ARG A 106 -3.48 17.34 -12.97
CA ARG A 106 -2.94 16.03 -13.36
C ARG A 106 -2.49 15.24 -12.14
N PHE A 107 -1.91 15.90 -11.14
CA PHE A 107 -1.48 15.26 -9.90
C PHE A 107 -2.66 14.59 -9.17
N PHE A 108 -3.75 15.34 -8.96
CA PHE A 108 -4.96 14.81 -8.32
C PHE A 108 -5.61 13.67 -9.10
N ALA A 109 -5.68 13.80 -10.44
CA ALA A 109 -6.21 12.71 -11.27
C ALA A 109 -5.35 11.43 -11.19
N LEU A 110 -4.03 11.56 -11.08
CA LEU A 110 -3.13 10.41 -10.90
C LEU A 110 -3.26 9.78 -9.50
N LEU A 111 -3.47 10.59 -8.44
CA LEU A 111 -3.73 10.07 -7.10
C LEU A 111 -5.08 9.31 -7.02
N ASP A 112 -6.11 9.84 -7.68
CA ASP A 112 -7.42 9.18 -7.81
C ASP A 112 -7.26 7.83 -8.53
N LEU A 113 -6.57 7.80 -9.67
CA LEU A 113 -6.31 6.55 -10.43
C LEU A 113 -5.49 5.55 -9.62
N MET A 114 -4.48 6.01 -8.87
CA MET A 114 -3.72 5.15 -7.97
C MET A 114 -4.63 4.53 -6.90
N THR A 115 -5.50 5.33 -6.29
CA THR A 115 -6.44 4.85 -5.26
C THR A 115 -7.38 3.79 -5.82
N ALA A 116 -8.00 4.05 -6.97
CA ALA A 116 -8.86 3.07 -7.65
C ALA A 116 -8.11 1.77 -7.98
N THR A 117 -6.87 1.89 -8.46
CA THR A 117 -6.06 0.73 -8.83
C THR A 117 -5.73 -0.14 -7.62
N ILE A 118 -5.36 0.46 -6.49
CA ILE A 118 -5.12 -0.28 -5.25
C ILE A 118 -6.42 -0.96 -4.78
N PHE A 119 -7.58 -0.29 -4.91
CA PHE A 119 -8.88 -0.89 -4.61
C PHE A 119 -9.13 -2.17 -5.42
N PHE A 120 -8.97 -2.10 -6.75
CA PHE A 120 -9.09 -3.28 -7.62
C PHE A 120 -8.07 -4.37 -7.28
N MET A 121 -6.84 -4.01 -6.93
CA MET A 121 -5.81 -4.97 -6.54
C MET A 121 -6.19 -5.72 -5.28
N VAL A 122 -6.65 -5.02 -4.23
CA VAL A 122 -6.91 -5.65 -2.93
C VAL A 122 -8.18 -6.48 -2.90
N SER A 123 -9.14 -6.15 -3.78
CA SER A 123 -10.39 -6.88 -3.94
C SER A 123 -10.39 -7.80 -5.14
N ALA A 124 -9.26 -8.12 -5.77
CA ALA A 124 -9.28 -9.00 -6.94
C ALA A 124 -9.76 -10.42 -6.56
N ALA A 125 -10.87 -10.88 -7.16
CA ALA A 125 -11.35 -12.27 -7.05
C ALA A 125 -10.84 -13.16 -8.20
N ASP A 126 -10.20 -12.59 -9.22
CA ASP A 126 -9.61 -13.33 -10.34
C ASP A 126 -8.19 -12.87 -10.68
N LEU A 127 -7.45 -13.79 -11.31
CA LEU A 127 -6.05 -13.59 -11.69
C LEU A 127 -5.86 -12.40 -12.65
N ILE A 128 -6.78 -12.16 -13.58
CA ILE A 128 -6.62 -11.09 -14.58
C ILE A 128 -6.77 -9.72 -13.90
N THR A 129 -7.80 -9.54 -13.09
CA THR A 129 -8.01 -8.31 -12.31
C THR A 129 -6.81 -8.01 -11.43
N LEU A 130 -6.28 -9.03 -10.73
CA LEU A 130 -5.07 -8.88 -9.93
C LEU A 130 -3.87 -8.44 -10.77
N LEU A 131 -3.59 -9.09 -11.89
CA LEU A 131 -2.45 -8.78 -12.76
C LEU A 131 -2.54 -7.38 -13.38
N VAL A 132 -3.74 -6.99 -13.84
CA VAL A 132 -3.98 -5.67 -14.43
C VAL A 132 -3.78 -4.59 -13.37
N ALA A 133 -4.40 -4.75 -12.19
CA ALA A 133 -4.24 -3.79 -11.10
C ALA A 133 -2.79 -3.71 -10.63
N TRP A 134 -2.13 -4.85 -10.45
CA TRP A 134 -0.71 -4.93 -10.10
C TRP A 134 0.16 -4.16 -11.11
N PHE A 135 -0.03 -4.41 -12.41
CA PHE A 135 0.68 -3.70 -13.48
C PHE A 135 0.44 -2.18 -13.45
N LEU A 136 -0.81 -1.76 -13.28
CA LEU A 136 -1.24 -0.35 -13.28
C LEU A 136 -0.69 0.43 -12.09
N VAL A 137 -0.54 -0.18 -10.90
CA VAL A 137 0.12 0.46 -9.75
C VAL A 137 1.51 0.95 -10.15
N GLY A 138 2.28 0.17 -10.92
CA GLY A 138 3.60 0.59 -11.41
C GLY A 138 3.53 1.74 -12.41
N VAL A 139 2.55 1.71 -13.32
CA VAL A 139 2.32 2.79 -14.32
C VAL A 139 2.01 4.11 -13.63
N PHE A 140 1.05 4.12 -12.71
CA PHE A 140 0.66 5.35 -12.03
C PHE A 140 1.75 5.85 -11.07
N LEU A 141 2.48 4.93 -10.42
CA LEU A 141 3.63 5.31 -9.59
C LEU A 141 4.72 5.99 -10.43
N TYR A 142 5.03 5.46 -11.62
CA TYR A 142 5.99 6.08 -12.54
C TYR A 142 5.63 7.54 -12.84
N PHE A 143 4.36 7.82 -13.16
CA PHE A 143 3.92 9.19 -13.46
C PHE A 143 3.85 10.09 -12.23
N LEU A 144 3.58 9.55 -11.05
CA LEU A 144 3.56 10.30 -9.79
C LEU A 144 4.98 10.64 -9.30
N LEU A 145 5.92 9.70 -9.43
CA LEU A 145 7.33 9.95 -9.13
C LEU A 145 7.94 10.94 -10.10
N GLY A 146 7.67 10.76 -11.40
CA GLY A 146 8.10 11.66 -12.48
C GLY A 146 7.24 12.93 -12.63
N HIS A 147 6.64 13.43 -11.55
CA HIS A 147 5.76 14.60 -11.62
C HIS A 147 6.53 15.88 -11.97
N ASP A 148 7.67 16.09 -11.32
CA ASP A 148 8.62 17.15 -11.67
C ASP A 148 9.40 16.69 -12.91
N THR A 149 9.08 17.29 -14.05
CA THR A 149 9.69 17.00 -15.36
C THR A 149 10.97 17.78 -15.61
N ASP A 150 11.24 18.82 -14.81
CA ASP A 150 12.40 19.70 -15.01
C ASP A 150 13.65 19.08 -14.37
N ARG A 151 13.48 18.25 -13.34
CA ARG A 151 14.57 17.49 -12.70
C ARG A 151 14.83 16.16 -13.41
N SER A 152 15.99 16.03 -14.05
CA SER A 152 16.44 14.77 -14.67
C SER A 152 16.53 13.60 -13.68
N ALA A 153 16.83 13.86 -12.41
CA ALA A 153 16.89 12.84 -11.36
C ALA A 153 15.52 12.18 -11.10
N SER A 154 14.43 12.97 -11.09
CA SER A 154 13.05 12.51 -10.91
C SER A 154 12.67 11.47 -11.97
N GLY A 155 12.89 11.79 -13.25
CA GLY A 155 12.66 10.87 -14.35
C GLY A 155 13.52 9.61 -14.29
N ARG A 156 14.80 9.74 -13.93
CA ARG A 156 15.72 8.59 -13.80
C ARG A 156 15.27 7.59 -12.74
N TYR A 157 14.90 8.07 -11.54
CA TYR A 157 14.48 7.19 -10.45
C TYR A 157 13.06 6.64 -10.66
N ALA A 158 12.17 7.40 -11.29
CA ALA A 158 10.87 6.88 -11.74
C ALA A 158 11.07 5.71 -12.73
N PHE A 159 11.95 5.87 -13.72
CA PHE A 159 12.26 4.82 -14.69
C PHE A 159 12.92 3.60 -14.05
N TRP A 160 13.88 3.81 -13.14
CA TRP A 160 14.51 2.71 -12.39
C TRP A 160 13.50 1.92 -11.55
N THR A 161 12.56 2.61 -10.91
CA THR A 161 11.46 1.99 -10.17
C THR A 161 10.59 1.15 -11.10
N GLN A 162 10.23 1.70 -12.26
CA GLN A 162 9.44 0.99 -13.24
C GLN A 162 10.14 -0.29 -13.71
N ILE A 163 11.43 -0.25 -14.04
CA ILE A 163 12.19 -1.45 -14.44
C ILE A 163 12.13 -2.52 -13.34
N THR A 164 12.40 -2.12 -12.09
CA THR A 164 12.39 -3.05 -10.95
C THR A 164 11.01 -3.68 -10.78
N TYR A 165 9.95 -2.90 -10.92
CA TYR A 165 8.57 -3.39 -10.87
C TYR A 165 8.27 -4.36 -12.02
N ARG A 166 8.67 -4.04 -13.25
CA ARG A 166 8.44 -4.95 -14.40
C ARG A 166 9.18 -6.27 -14.25
N PHE A 167 10.40 -6.24 -13.73
CA PHE A 167 11.12 -7.48 -13.39
C PHE A 167 10.36 -8.29 -12.33
N GLY A 168 9.83 -7.61 -11.30
CA GLY A 168 8.99 -8.22 -10.27
C GLY A 168 7.62 -8.69 -10.74
N ASP A 169 7.09 -8.17 -11.85
CA ASP A 169 5.79 -8.57 -12.38
C ASP A 169 5.88 -9.95 -13.08
N LEU A 170 7.00 -10.27 -13.73
CA LEU A 170 7.16 -11.50 -14.53
C LEU A 170 6.88 -12.79 -13.73
N PRO A 171 7.38 -12.97 -12.49
CA PRO A 171 7.05 -14.12 -11.67
C PRO A 171 5.55 -14.25 -11.37
N LEU A 172 4.84 -13.14 -11.15
CA LEU A 172 3.39 -13.16 -10.88
C LEU A 172 2.60 -13.57 -12.12
N TRP A 173 3.00 -13.09 -13.30
CA TRP A 173 2.43 -13.55 -14.57
C TRP A 173 2.63 -15.05 -14.79
N LEU A 174 3.84 -15.55 -14.51
CA LEU A 174 4.13 -16.98 -14.60
C LEU A 174 3.33 -17.80 -13.59
N ALA A 175 3.21 -17.33 -12.34
CA ALA A 175 2.39 -17.96 -11.31
C ALA A 175 0.92 -18.06 -11.74
N ALA A 176 0.35 -16.96 -12.25
CA ALA A 176 -1.01 -16.93 -12.76
C ALA A 176 -1.21 -17.90 -13.93
N PHE A 177 -0.25 -17.98 -14.86
CA PHE A 177 -0.30 -18.93 -15.97
C PHE A 177 -0.28 -20.38 -15.48
N ILE A 178 0.58 -20.71 -14.52
CA ILE A 178 0.66 -22.05 -13.92
C ILE A 178 -0.67 -22.40 -13.22
N LEU A 179 -1.21 -21.49 -12.42
CA LEU A 179 -2.50 -21.69 -11.74
C LEU A 179 -3.64 -21.93 -12.72
N PHE A 180 -3.74 -21.09 -13.76
CA PHE A 180 -4.78 -21.25 -14.78
C PHE A 180 -4.64 -22.58 -15.52
N LYS A 181 -3.42 -22.99 -15.89
CA LYS A 181 -3.17 -24.26 -16.58
C LYS A 181 -3.46 -25.47 -15.70
N ALA A 182 -3.16 -25.39 -14.40
CA ALA A 182 -3.33 -26.48 -13.46
C ALA A 182 -4.79 -26.70 -13.03
N TYR A 183 -5.53 -25.61 -12.82
CA TYR A 183 -6.86 -25.63 -12.18
C TYR A 183 -7.99 -25.20 -13.13
N HIS A 184 -7.67 -24.81 -14.36
CA HIS A 184 -8.63 -24.40 -15.40
C HIS A 184 -9.64 -23.32 -14.95
N SER A 185 -9.22 -22.45 -14.03
CA SER A 185 -10.03 -21.38 -13.47
C SER A 185 -9.21 -20.10 -13.39
N LEU A 186 -9.88 -18.96 -13.57
CA LEU A 186 -9.32 -17.64 -13.30
C LEU A 186 -9.69 -17.14 -11.90
N SER A 187 -10.71 -17.73 -11.27
CA SER A 187 -11.24 -17.32 -9.97
C SER A 187 -10.34 -17.81 -8.84
N LEU A 188 -9.78 -16.88 -8.06
CA LEU A 188 -8.95 -17.15 -6.90
C LEU A 188 -9.69 -18.01 -5.85
N PRO A 189 -10.94 -17.69 -5.43
CA PRO A 189 -11.69 -18.56 -4.52
C PRO A 189 -11.79 -20.02 -5.00
N VAL A 190 -12.07 -20.23 -6.28
CA VAL A 190 -12.19 -21.58 -6.88
C VAL A 190 -10.83 -22.29 -6.88
N ILE A 191 -9.76 -21.59 -7.28
CA ILE A 191 -8.40 -22.14 -7.27
C ILE A 191 -8.00 -22.53 -5.85
N PHE A 192 -8.23 -21.67 -4.85
CA PHE A 192 -7.88 -21.94 -3.46
C PHE A 192 -8.66 -23.14 -2.90
N ALA A 193 -9.94 -23.27 -3.22
CA ALA A 193 -10.73 -24.43 -2.83
C ALA A 193 -10.21 -25.74 -3.46
N GLN A 194 -9.82 -25.71 -4.74
CA GLN A 194 -9.24 -26.89 -5.41
C GLN A 194 -7.86 -27.27 -4.86
N VAL A 195 -7.02 -26.27 -4.56
CA VAL A 195 -5.72 -26.48 -3.89
C VAL A 195 -5.93 -27.13 -2.53
N ALA A 196 -6.84 -26.61 -1.71
CA ALA A 196 -7.12 -27.15 -0.38
C ALA A 196 -7.68 -28.59 -0.43
N ALA A 197 -8.52 -28.89 -1.43
CA ALA A 197 -9.09 -30.23 -1.60
C ALA A 197 -8.04 -31.28 -1.98
N ALA A 198 -7.04 -30.91 -2.80
CA ALA A 198 -6.01 -31.84 -3.23
C ALA A 198 -4.66 -31.13 -3.51
N PRO A 199 -3.89 -30.77 -2.46
CA PRO A 199 -2.70 -29.91 -2.59
C PRO A 199 -1.60 -30.48 -3.49
N ASN A 200 -1.52 -31.81 -3.58
CA ASN A 200 -0.49 -32.53 -4.32
C ASN A 200 -1.01 -33.17 -5.63
N ALA A 201 -2.27 -32.92 -6.02
CA ALA A 201 -2.87 -33.57 -7.19
C ALA A 201 -2.23 -33.15 -8.51
N VAL A 202 -1.82 -31.88 -8.62
CA VAL A 202 -1.14 -31.36 -9.81
C VAL A 202 0.31 -31.07 -9.46
N GLN A 203 1.21 -31.71 -10.20
CA GLN A 203 2.65 -31.53 -10.05
C GLN A 203 3.26 -30.98 -11.34
N LEU A 204 4.28 -30.14 -11.18
CA LEU A 204 5.10 -29.63 -12.26
C LEU A 204 6.56 -29.96 -11.94
N TRP A 205 7.21 -30.70 -12.83
CA TRP A 205 8.61 -31.15 -12.66
C TRP A 205 8.88 -31.83 -11.30
N GLY A 206 7.94 -32.66 -10.84
CA GLY A 206 8.07 -33.42 -9.59
C GLY A 206 7.83 -32.63 -8.31
N MET A 207 7.43 -31.35 -8.40
CA MET A 207 7.01 -30.55 -7.25
C MET A 207 5.52 -30.17 -7.36
N PRO A 208 4.77 -30.10 -6.24
CA PRO A 208 3.40 -29.62 -6.24
C PRO A 208 3.29 -28.20 -6.82
N VAL A 209 2.23 -27.93 -7.57
CA VAL A 209 1.97 -26.59 -8.13
C VAL A 209 1.99 -25.47 -7.06
N PRO A 210 1.42 -25.64 -5.84
CA PRO A 210 1.51 -24.64 -4.79
C PRO A 210 2.95 -24.24 -4.43
N ALA A 211 3.91 -25.15 -4.52
CA ALA A 211 5.30 -24.87 -4.21
C ALA A 211 5.93 -23.89 -5.22
N TRP A 212 5.76 -24.15 -6.51
CA TRP A 212 6.22 -23.25 -7.57
C TRP A 212 5.54 -21.88 -7.48
N VAL A 213 4.22 -21.88 -7.32
CA VAL A 213 3.42 -20.65 -7.25
C VAL A 213 3.82 -19.80 -6.06
N GLY A 214 4.00 -20.40 -4.87
CA GLY A 214 4.42 -19.65 -3.68
C GLY A 214 5.79 -19.00 -3.84
N ILE A 215 6.76 -19.68 -4.45
CA ILE A 215 8.10 -19.10 -4.72
C ILE A 215 7.99 -17.92 -5.70
N LEU A 216 7.24 -18.09 -6.79
CA LEU A 216 7.07 -17.03 -7.80
C LEU A 216 6.34 -15.81 -7.23
N ILE A 217 5.30 -16.03 -6.42
CA ILE A 217 4.59 -14.96 -5.71
C ILE A 217 5.53 -14.24 -4.73
N ALA A 218 6.33 -14.98 -3.97
CA ALA A 218 7.31 -14.40 -3.05
C ALA A 218 8.31 -13.50 -3.79
N ILE A 219 8.88 -13.95 -4.92
CA ILE A 219 9.80 -13.14 -5.73
C ILE A 219 9.11 -11.85 -6.23
N SER A 220 7.86 -11.94 -6.67
CA SER A 220 7.10 -10.75 -7.10
C SER A 220 6.86 -9.78 -5.95
N ALA A 221 6.46 -10.28 -4.78
CA ALA A 221 6.27 -9.49 -3.58
C ALA A 221 7.58 -8.82 -3.13
N PHE A 222 8.72 -9.51 -3.25
CA PHE A 222 10.03 -8.99 -2.86
C PHE A 222 10.42 -7.74 -3.65
N ALA A 223 10.14 -7.71 -4.95
CA ALA A 223 10.40 -6.55 -5.79
C ALA A 223 9.59 -5.33 -5.34
N ARG A 224 8.30 -5.52 -5.03
CA ARG A 224 7.37 -4.42 -4.70
C ARG A 224 7.45 -3.94 -3.26
N SER A 225 7.92 -4.80 -2.35
CA SER A 225 8.15 -4.44 -0.94
C SER A 225 9.62 -4.15 -0.65
N ALA A 226 10.42 -3.85 -1.69
CA ALA A 226 11.82 -3.42 -1.58
C ALA A 226 12.66 -4.35 -0.69
N GLN A 227 12.51 -5.66 -0.86
CA GLN A 227 13.26 -6.64 -0.09
C GLN A 227 14.71 -6.71 -0.54
N PHE A 228 15.55 -7.39 0.25
CA PHE A 228 16.97 -7.60 -0.03
C PHE A 228 17.20 -8.03 -1.51
N LEU A 229 18.28 -7.52 -2.10
CA LEU A 229 18.61 -7.51 -3.54
C LEU A 229 17.73 -6.66 -4.47
N LEU A 230 16.46 -6.41 -4.12
CA LEU A 230 15.52 -5.63 -4.94
C LEU A 230 15.07 -4.32 -4.27
N HIS A 231 15.80 -3.87 -3.25
CA HIS A 231 15.45 -2.71 -2.43
C HIS A 231 15.81 -1.36 -3.04
N GLY A 232 16.77 -1.35 -3.99
CA GLY A 232 17.42 -0.13 -4.44
C GLY A 232 16.47 0.93 -4.98
N TRP A 233 15.31 0.58 -5.52
CA TRP A 233 14.38 1.57 -6.05
C TRP A 233 13.75 2.46 -4.95
N LEU A 234 13.52 1.93 -3.74
CA LEU A 234 12.73 2.63 -2.74
C LEU A 234 13.46 3.84 -2.11
N PRO A 235 14.72 3.73 -1.62
CA PRO A 235 15.40 4.86 -0.98
C PRO A 235 15.73 6.02 -1.94
N TYR A 236 15.78 5.77 -3.25
CA TYR A 236 16.16 6.78 -4.24
C TYR A 236 14.97 7.51 -4.89
N THR A 237 13.73 7.13 -4.59
CA THR A 237 12.52 7.82 -5.10
C THR A 237 12.09 9.01 -4.24
N MET A 238 12.96 9.46 -3.32
CA MET A 238 12.68 10.54 -2.36
C MET A 238 12.59 11.94 -2.98
N ASP A 239 13.01 12.08 -4.24
CA ASP A 239 12.85 13.29 -5.04
C ASP A 239 11.39 13.54 -5.44
N GLY A 240 10.53 12.53 -5.36
CA GLY A 240 9.10 12.67 -5.63
C GLY A 240 8.39 13.60 -4.62
N PRO A 241 7.19 14.12 -4.99
CA PRO A 241 6.41 14.95 -4.07
C PRO A 241 6.14 14.20 -2.76
N THR A 242 6.25 14.89 -1.62
CA THR A 242 6.06 14.26 -0.30
C THR A 242 4.71 13.53 -0.13
N PRO A 243 3.58 13.99 -0.70
CA PRO A 243 2.33 13.21 -0.65
C PRO A 243 2.43 11.86 -1.38
N VAL A 244 3.23 11.77 -2.46
CA VAL A 244 3.51 10.51 -3.17
C VAL A 244 4.34 9.59 -2.30
N SER A 245 5.36 10.10 -1.61
CA SER A 245 6.12 9.31 -0.63
C SER A 245 5.20 8.79 0.47
N ALA A 246 4.34 9.63 1.05
CA ALA A 246 3.39 9.20 2.08
C ALA A 246 2.48 8.06 1.58
N LEU A 247 1.87 8.20 0.40
CA LEU A 247 1.03 7.14 -0.20
C LEU A 247 1.84 5.87 -0.52
N MET A 248 3.06 6.03 -1.01
CA MET A 248 3.93 4.92 -1.38
C MET A 248 4.31 4.10 -0.15
N HIS A 249 4.80 4.75 0.91
CA HIS A 249 5.27 4.10 2.13
C HIS A 249 4.14 3.61 3.03
N ALA A 250 2.96 4.22 2.96
CA ALA A 250 1.81 3.77 3.74
C ALA A 250 0.92 2.76 3.01
N GLY A 251 1.03 2.65 1.68
CA GLY A 251 0.14 1.82 0.87
C GLY A 251 0.85 0.97 -0.17
N ILE A 252 1.55 1.59 -1.13
CA ILE A 252 2.05 0.88 -2.32
C ILE A 252 3.10 -0.19 -1.97
N VAL A 253 4.05 0.12 -1.09
CA VAL A 253 5.08 -0.84 -0.65
C VAL A 253 4.50 -2.02 0.12
N ASN A 254 3.31 -1.86 0.70
CA ASN A 254 2.62 -2.91 1.43
C ASN A 254 1.99 -3.96 0.48
N ALA A 255 1.97 -3.72 -0.83
CA ALA A 255 1.37 -4.62 -1.81
C ALA A 255 1.96 -6.03 -1.77
N GLY A 256 3.26 -6.19 -1.48
CA GLY A 256 3.86 -7.52 -1.32
C GLY A 256 3.33 -8.26 -0.09
N GLY A 257 3.23 -7.59 1.07
CA GLY A 257 2.61 -8.16 2.27
C GLY A 257 1.14 -8.52 2.04
N PHE A 258 0.37 -7.64 1.38
CA PHE A 258 -1.00 -7.97 0.96
C PHE A 258 -1.03 -9.22 0.07
N LEU A 259 -0.12 -9.35 -0.89
CA LEU A 259 -0.08 -10.49 -1.80
C LEU A 259 0.18 -11.82 -1.05
N PHE A 260 1.10 -11.83 -0.07
CA PHE A 260 1.30 -12.98 0.81
C PHE A 260 0.01 -13.38 1.54
N ASN A 261 -0.69 -12.40 2.11
CA ASN A 261 -1.95 -12.63 2.83
C ASN A 261 -3.07 -13.12 1.91
N ARG A 262 -3.23 -12.52 0.73
CA ARG A 262 -4.24 -12.94 -0.26
C ARG A 262 -4.00 -14.36 -0.77
N PHE A 263 -2.75 -14.79 -0.82
CA PHE A 263 -2.34 -16.14 -1.24
C PHE A 263 -1.96 -17.05 -0.07
N ALA A 264 -2.32 -16.71 1.17
CA ALA A 264 -2.11 -17.57 2.33
C ALA A 264 -2.61 -19.02 2.11
N PRO A 265 -3.79 -19.24 1.46
CA PRO A 265 -4.25 -20.61 1.14
C PRO A 265 -3.32 -21.41 0.20
N ILE A 266 -2.39 -20.77 -0.51
CA ILE A 266 -1.34 -21.46 -1.27
C ILE A 266 -0.12 -21.69 -0.39
N PHE A 267 0.28 -20.67 0.39
CA PHE A 267 1.48 -20.71 1.23
C PHE A 267 1.42 -21.79 2.33
N GLU A 268 0.24 -22.12 2.83
CA GLU A 268 0.01 -23.24 3.76
C GLU A 268 0.54 -24.59 3.24
N TYR A 269 0.62 -24.76 1.92
CA TYR A 269 1.09 -25.99 1.27
C TYR A 269 2.51 -25.89 0.71
N THR A 270 3.28 -24.86 1.08
CA THR A 270 4.66 -24.68 0.62
C THR A 270 5.59 -24.15 1.70
N SER A 271 6.16 -25.09 2.47
CA SER A 271 7.17 -24.77 3.48
C SER A 271 8.39 -24.06 2.87
N LEU A 272 8.86 -24.47 1.68
CA LEU A 272 10.04 -23.87 1.05
C LEU A 272 9.86 -22.37 0.79
N ALA A 273 8.70 -21.95 0.26
CA ALA A 273 8.45 -20.53 0.00
C ALA A 273 8.36 -19.71 1.29
N LEU A 274 7.77 -20.27 2.35
CA LEU A 274 7.71 -19.66 3.69
C LEU A 274 9.11 -19.47 4.30
N HIS A 275 9.98 -20.48 4.23
CA HIS A 275 11.37 -20.35 4.71
C HIS A 275 12.16 -19.30 3.93
N ILE A 276 11.98 -19.23 2.61
CA ILE A 276 12.62 -18.19 1.78
C ILE A 276 12.11 -16.81 2.21
N ALA A 277 10.80 -16.63 2.39
CA ALA A 277 10.21 -15.39 2.88
C ALA A 277 10.77 -15.00 4.26
N PHE A 278 10.86 -15.95 5.20
CA PHE A 278 11.41 -15.71 6.52
C PHE A 278 12.86 -15.19 6.45
N VAL A 279 13.73 -15.89 5.72
CA VAL A 279 15.16 -15.52 5.61
C VAL A 279 15.34 -14.18 4.92
N VAL A 280 14.67 -13.96 3.77
CA VAL A 280 14.75 -12.71 3.02
C VAL A 280 14.19 -11.55 3.84
N GLY A 281 13.05 -11.75 4.52
CA GLY A 281 12.43 -10.76 5.39
C GLY A 281 13.34 -10.37 6.55
N LEU A 282 13.94 -11.34 7.24
CA LEU A 282 14.88 -11.11 8.34
C LEU A 282 16.10 -10.31 7.89
N ILE A 283 16.74 -10.70 6.78
CA ILE A 283 17.89 -9.98 6.22
C ILE A 283 17.49 -8.55 5.87
N THR A 284 16.33 -8.36 5.24
CA THR A 284 15.81 -7.04 4.87
C THR A 284 15.54 -6.19 6.10
N ALA A 285 14.97 -6.75 7.16
CA ALA A 285 14.67 -6.05 8.40
C ALA A 285 15.94 -5.49 9.07
N VAL A 286 16.96 -6.34 9.20
CA VAL A 286 18.25 -5.96 9.78
C VAL A 286 18.96 -4.92 8.92
N LEU A 287 19.06 -5.16 7.60
CA LEU A 287 19.76 -4.24 6.70
C LEU A 287 19.05 -2.88 6.58
N GLY A 288 17.72 -2.87 6.44
CA GLY A 288 16.95 -1.63 6.38
C GLY A 288 17.12 -0.79 7.65
N SER A 289 17.08 -1.44 8.82
CA SER A 289 17.26 -0.77 10.10
C SER A 289 18.67 -0.22 10.28
N ALA A 290 19.71 -0.98 9.88
CA ALA A 290 21.09 -0.51 9.94
C ALA A 290 21.35 0.66 8.97
N LEU A 291 20.85 0.56 7.73
CA LEU A 291 21.03 1.59 6.70
C LEU A 291 20.29 2.88 7.05
N MET A 292 19.14 2.81 7.73
CA MET A 292 18.40 3.96 8.25
C MET A 292 19.27 4.84 9.16
N LEU A 293 20.07 4.23 10.05
CA LEU A 293 20.87 4.93 11.07
C LEU A 293 22.03 5.73 10.49
N ILE A 294 22.48 5.39 9.29
CA ILE A 294 23.61 6.05 8.61
C ILE A 294 23.17 7.05 7.54
N GLN A 295 21.86 7.25 7.36
CA GLN A 295 21.35 8.24 6.40
C GLN A 295 21.37 9.66 6.99
N ASN A 296 21.93 10.60 6.22
CA ASN A 296 21.93 12.02 6.58
C ASN A 296 20.67 12.77 6.10
N ASP A 297 19.89 12.18 5.19
CA ASP A 297 18.65 12.77 4.65
C ASP A 297 17.42 12.15 5.33
N ILE A 298 16.50 13.00 5.80
CA ILE A 298 15.31 12.57 6.55
C ILE A 298 14.43 11.65 5.71
N LYS A 299 14.19 11.97 4.43
CA LYS A 299 13.32 11.15 3.56
C LYS A 299 13.98 9.80 3.26
N ARG A 300 15.28 9.76 2.98
CA ARG A 300 16.03 8.51 2.77
C ARG A 300 16.08 7.65 4.02
N SER A 301 16.31 8.25 5.19
CA SER A 301 16.26 7.55 6.48
C SER A 301 14.88 6.91 6.67
N LEU A 302 13.81 7.68 6.46
CA LEU A 302 12.44 7.16 6.50
C LEU A 302 12.22 6.05 5.45
N GLY A 303 12.81 6.15 4.26
CA GLY A 303 12.75 5.11 3.23
C GLY A 303 13.33 3.78 3.69
N TYR A 304 14.54 3.79 4.26
CA TYR A 304 15.17 2.59 4.81
C TYR A 304 14.43 2.05 6.04
N SER A 305 13.83 2.94 6.85
CA SER A 305 12.97 2.51 7.94
C SER A 305 11.74 1.75 7.44
N THR A 306 11.17 2.12 6.29
CA THR A 306 10.11 1.34 5.64
C THR A 306 10.63 0.03 5.09
N MET A 307 11.80 0.01 4.44
CA MET A 307 12.43 -1.25 4.00
C MET A 307 12.57 -2.23 5.17
N GLY A 308 13.05 -1.77 6.33
CA GLY A 308 13.19 -2.60 7.52
C GLY A 308 11.85 -3.19 8.00
N GLN A 309 10.80 -2.36 8.06
CA GLN A 309 9.46 -2.78 8.49
C GLN A 309 8.78 -3.73 7.47
N MET A 310 8.96 -3.48 6.17
CA MET A 310 8.51 -4.42 5.13
C MET A 310 9.24 -5.77 5.26
N GLY A 311 10.53 -5.76 5.57
CA GLY A 311 11.29 -6.98 5.87
C GLY A 311 10.71 -7.74 7.05
N PHE A 312 10.36 -7.04 8.13
CA PHE A 312 9.71 -7.63 9.30
C PHE A 312 8.34 -8.25 8.95
N MET A 313 7.52 -7.53 8.17
CA MET A 313 6.23 -8.03 7.71
C MET A 313 6.36 -9.28 6.81
N VAL A 314 7.36 -9.33 5.93
CA VAL A 314 7.64 -10.52 5.10
C VAL A 314 8.16 -11.67 5.96
N MET A 315 8.93 -11.38 7.02
CA MET A 315 9.36 -12.37 8.00
C MET A 315 8.16 -12.97 8.76
N GLU A 316 7.21 -12.15 9.21
CA GLU A 316 5.95 -12.61 9.84
C GLU A 316 5.16 -13.52 8.88
N CYS A 317 5.05 -13.15 7.61
CA CYS A 317 4.43 -14.00 6.59
C CYS A 317 5.18 -15.33 6.43
N GLY A 318 6.52 -15.32 6.47
CA GLY A 318 7.35 -16.51 6.41
C GLY A 318 7.18 -17.46 7.61
N LEU A 319 6.72 -16.94 8.75
CA LEU A 319 6.31 -17.75 9.91
C LEU A 319 4.87 -18.28 9.80
N GLY A 320 4.14 -17.93 8.74
CA GLY A 320 2.71 -18.22 8.60
C GLY A 320 1.82 -17.32 9.44
N ALA A 321 2.36 -16.26 10.06
CA ALA A 321 1.62 -15.31 10.91
C ALA A 321 0.89 -14.25 10.05
N PHE A 322 0.09 -14.68 9.09
CA PHE A 322 -0.61 -13.81 8.14
C PHE A 322 -1.47 -12.72 8.83
N PRO A 323 -2.32 -13.02 9.83
CA PRO A 323 -3.10 -11.99 10.50
C PRO A 323 -2.23 -10.94 11.21
N LEU A 324 -1.08 -11.35 11.77
CA LEU A 324 -0.13 -10.43 12.39
C LEU A 324 0.49 -9.50 11.33
N ALA A 325 0.83 -10.01 10.16
CA ALA A 325 1.32 -9.21 9.05
C ALA A 325 0.29 -8.19 8.55
N VAL A 326 -1.01 -8.52 8.50
CA VAL A 326 -2.07 -7.55 8.19
C VAL A 326 -2.15 -6.47 9.28
N PHE A 327 -2.07 -6.84 10.55
CA PHE A 327 -2.06 -5.89 11.65
C PHE A 327 -0.86 -4.93 11.55
N HIS A 328 0.35 -5.47 11.35
CA HIS A 328 1.58 -4.72 11.13
C HIS A 328 1.40 -3.74 9.97
N LEU A 329 0.91 -4.21 8.82
CA LEU A 329 0.68 -3.43 7.61
C LEU A 329 -0.12 -2.16 7.89
N ILE A 330 -1.22 -2.29 8.62
CA ILE A 330 -2.12 -1.17 8.98
C ILE A 330 -1.42 -0.20 9.93
N ALA A 331 -0.80 -0.71 11.00
CA ALA A 331 -0.11 0.10 12.00
C ALA A 331 1.05 0.89 11.38
N HIS A 332 1.91 0.21 10.61
CA HIS A 332 2.99 0.80 9.83
C HIS A 332 2.46 1.86 8.85
N GLY A 333 1.35 1.56 8.19
CA GLY A 333 0.66 2.46 7.26
C GLY A 333 0.35 3.83 7.85
N PHE A 334 -0.39 3.86 8.98
CA PHE A 334 -0.71 5.10 9.68
C PHE A 334 0.54 5.83 10.18
N PHE A 335 1.49 5.09 10.73
CA PHE A 335 2.74 5.63 11.23
C PHE A 335 3.57 6.31 10.14
N LYS A 336 3.80 5.64 9.01
CA LYS A 336 4.58 6.20 7.89
C LYS A 336 3.88 7.36 7.21
N ALA A 337 2.57 7.28 7.01
CA ALA A 337 1.83 8.42 6.47
C ALA A 337 2.07 9.67 7.34
N SER A 338 1.96 9.53 8.65
CA SER A 338 2.19 10.65 9.59
C SER A 338 3.63 11.15 9.54
N LEU A 339 4.64 10.26 9.53
CA LEU A 339 6.04 10.67 9.47
C LEU A 339 6.41 11.37 8.16
N PHE A 340 5.97 10.86 7.00
CA PHE A 340 6.28 11.48 5.71
C PHE A 340 5.59 12.84 5.55
N LEU A 341 4.31 12.94 5.91
CA LEU A 341 3.59 14.21 5.87
C LEU A 341 4.19 15.23 6.86
N GLY A 342 4.58 14.78 8.05
CA GLY A 342 5.28 15.61 9.04
C GLY A 342 6.66 16.09 8.57
N ALA A 343 7.44 15.20 7.95
CA ALA A 343 8.73 15.55 7.35
C ALA A 343 8.58 16.58 6.22
N GLY A 344 7.51 16.48 5.42
CA GLY A 344 7.18 17.46 4.38
C GLY A 344 7.00 18.87 4.92
N ASN A 345 6.26 19.02 6.02
CA ASN A 345 6.08 20.31 6.71
C ASN A 345 7.41 20.84 7.25
N ALA A 346 8.20 20.00 7.92
CA ALA A 346 9.50 20.40 8.48
C ALA A 346 10.48 20.90 7.40
N ILE A 347 10.51 20.26 6.23
CA ILE A 347 11.31 20.70 5.08
C ILE A 347 10.80 22.06 4.55
N GLY A 348 9.49 22.24 4.48
CA GLY A 348 8.88 23.51 4.06
C GLY A 348 9.26 24.67 4.99
N GLU A 349 9.15 24.47 6.30
CA GLU A 349 9.54 25.46 7.31
C GLU A 349 11.04 25.78 7.26
N ALA A 350 11.90 24.76 7.15
CA ALA A 350 13.34 24.97 7.06
C ALA A 350 13.75 25.78 5.81
N ARG A 351 13.03 25.64 4.70
CA ARG A 351 13.25 26.46 3.49
C ARG A 351 12.78 27.90 3.63
N ALA A 352 11.76 28.15 4.45
CA ALA A 352 11.28 29.49 4.76
C ALA A 352 12.17 30.21 5.80
N ALA A 353 12.91 29.46 6.61
CA ALA A 353 13.92 29.98 7.52
C ALA A 353 15.26 30.15 6.77
N ASP A 354 15.32 31.16 5.90
CA ASP A 354 16.49 31.51 5.07
C ASP A 354 17.69 32.09 5.86
N GLY A 355 17.61 32.15 7.20
CA GLY A 355 18.67 32.67 8.05
C GLY A 355 18.89 34.18 7.91
N VAL A 356 18.05 34.86 7.13
CA VAL A 356 18.02 36.31 6.98
C VAL A 356 17.13 36.87 8.08
N PRO A 357 17.59 37.85 8.90
CA PRO A 357 16.72 38.51 9.85
C PRO A 357 15.52 39.10 9.10
N PRO A 358 14.27 38.78 9.47
CA PRO A 358 13.12 39.22 8.71
C PRO A 358 13.03 40.75 8.72
N ASP A 359 12.86 41.34 7.54
CA ASP A 359 12.61 42.78 7.39
C ASP A 359 11.35 43.15 8.21
N PRO A 360 11.40 44.15 9.10
CA PRO A 360 10.25 44.60 9.89
C PRO A 360 8.98 44.82 9.05
N VAL A 361 9.15 45.22 7.78
CA VAL A 361 8.04 45.44 6.85
C VAL A 361 7.41 44.12 6.40
N TYR A 362 8.21 43.08 6.13
CA TYR A 362 7.74 41.76 5.68
C TYR A 362 6.88 41.06 6.74
N VAL A 363 7.31 41.14 8.02
CA VAL A 363 6.58 40.59 9.18
C VAL A 363 5.20 41.24 9.33
N SER A 364 5.08 42.55 9.10
CA SER A 364 3.83 43.28 9.29
C SER A 364 2.78 43.01 8.19
N VAL A 365 3.20 42.63 6.99
CA VAL A 365 2.32 42.46 5.81
C VAL A 365 2.00 40.98 5.54
N VAL A 366 2.94 40.06 5.78
CA VAL A 366 2.86 38.69 5.25
C VAL A 366 2.62 37.63 6.33
N GLU A 367 3.11 37.82 7.57
CA GLU A 367 2.95 36.81 8.62
C GLU A 367 1.55 36.81 9.25
N ARG A 368 0.59 36.20 8.56
CA ARG A 368 -0.46 35.46 9.28
C ARG A 368 0.19 34.23 9.91
N ARG A 369 0.72 34.42 11.12
CA ARG A 369 1.23 33.43 12.09
C ARG A 369 1.36 31.99 11.54
N PRO A 370 2.56 31.49 11.22
CA PRO A 370 2.75 30.05 11.09
C PRO A 370 2.52 29.42 12.48
N ASN A 371 1.66 28.41 12.55
CA ASN A 371 1.57 27.57 13.75
C ASN A 371 2.94 26.90 13.94
N LYS A 372 3.59 27.12 15.09
CA LYS A 372 4.80 26.37 15.47
C LYS A 372 4.52 24.87 15.23
N PRO A 373 5.44 24.11 14.61
CA PRO A 373 5.30 22.67 14.55
C PRO A 373 5.25 22.19 16.00
N SER A 374 4.10 21.65 16.41
CA SER A 374 4.03 21.09 17.74
C SER A 374 4.99 19.90 17.76
N ARG A 375 5.74 19.70 18.86
CA ARG A 375 6.47 18.43 19.06
C ARG A 375 5.50 17.25 19.28
N LEU A 376 4.21 17.56 19.42
CA LEU A 376 3.11 16.61 19.52
C LEU A 376 3.09 15.59 18.37
N PRO A 377 3.00 15.91 17.06
CA PRO A 377 2.93 14.94 15.97
C PRO A 377 3.97 13.82 16.01
N LEU A 378 5.23 14.10 16.34
CA LEU A 378 6.27 13.07 16.42
C LEU A 378 6.13 12.19 17.67
N ILE A 379 5.86 12.82 18.84
CA ILE A 379 5.66 12.10 20.10
C ILE A 379 4.34 11.32 20.08
N THR A 380 3.28 11.88 19.51
CA THR A 380 1.99 11.21 19.30
C THR A 380 2.12 10.11 18.26
N ALA A 381 2.93 10.28 17.20
CA ALA A 381 3.19 9.19 16.26
C ALA A 381 3.96 8.06 16.94
N ALA A 382 5.03 8.35 17.68
CA ALA A 382 5.79 7.35 18.44
C ALA A 382 4.90 6.67 19.51
N ALA A 383 4.09 7.45 20.23
CA ALA A 383 3.13 6.94 21.20
C ALA A 383 2.07 6.08 20.52
N LEU A 384 1.47 6.49 19.40
CA LEU A 384 0.53 5.66 18.63
C LEU A 384 1.18 4.36 18.14
N THR A 385 2.47 4.39 17.80
CA THR A 385 3.21 3.21 17.30
C THR A 385 3.30 2.11 18.34
N ILE A 386 3.36 2.48 19.62
CA ILE A 386 3.40 1.50 20.72
C ILE A 386 1.99 1.28 21.27
N LEU A 387 1.26 2.36 21.50
CA LEU A 387 -0.02 2.36 22.20
C LEU A 387 -1.12 1.71 21.35
N VAL A 388 -1.18 1.92 20.03
CA VAL A 388 -2.22 1.30 19.18
C VAL A 388 -2.02 -0.20 19.07
N PRO A 389 -0.81 -0.74 18.79
CA PRO A 389 -0.57 -2.17 18.90
C PRO A 389 -0.90 -2.70 20.27
N VAL A 390 -0.41 -2.10 21.35
CA VAL A 390 -0.72 -2.57 22.72
C VAL A 390 -2.22 -2.55 23.01
N LEU A 391 -2.95 -1.49 22.62
CA LEU A 391 -4.41 -1.41 22.80
C LEU A 391 -5.12 -2.46 21.97
N VAL A 392 -4.79 -2.59 20.68
CA VAL A 392 -5.44 -3.56 19.80
C VAL A 392 -5.14 -4.99 20.27
N LEU A 393 -3.90 -5.30 20.67
CA LEU A 393 -3.51 -6.61 21.21
C LEU A 393 -4.21 -6.89 22.55
N SER A 394 -4.31 -5.88 23.42
CA SER A 394 -4.98 -6.00 24.72
C SER A 394 -6.49 -6.16 24.55
N LEU A 395 -7.11 -5.40 23.64
CA LEU A 395 -8.54 -5.50 23.33
C LEU A 395 -8.84 -6.81 22.60
N SER A 396 -8.02 -7.24 21.65
CA SER A 396 -8.19 -8.54 20.99
C SER A 396 -8.01 -9.68 21.99
N HIS A 397 -7.06 -9.56 22.92
CA HIS A 397 -6.92 -10.53 24.02
C HIS A 397 -8.16 -10.55 24.91
N PHE A 398 -8.66 -9.38 25.30
CA PHE A 398 -9.80 -9.27 26.21
C PHE A 398 -11.14 -9.70 25.59
N PHE A 399 -11.36 -9.40 24.31
CA PHE A 399 -12.64 -9.68 23.62
C PHE A 399 -12.66 -11.00 22.84
N VAL A 400 -11.51 -11.55 22.47
CA VAL A 400 -11.43 -12.72 21.56
C VAL A 400 -10.74 -13.92 22.22
N ALA A 401 -9.82 -13.73 23.18
CA ALA A 401 -8.93 -14.81 23.64
C ALA A 401 -9.49 -15.76 24.71
N SER A 402 -10.69 -15.55 25.26
CA SER A 402 -11.25 -16.52 26.23
C SER A 402 -11.49 -17.92 25.63
N HIS A 403 -11.48 -18.04 24.29
CA HIS A 403 -11.68 -19.31 23.57
C HIS A 403 -10.53 -19.73 22.63
N LEU A 404 -9.48 -18.92 22.45
CA LEU A 404 -8.48 -19.12 21.39
C LEU A 404 -7.15 -19.76 21.84
N PHE A 405 -6.91 -19.89 23.15
CA PHE A 405 -5.62 -20.39 23.67
C PHE A 405 -5.31 -21.87 23.36
N PHE A 406 -6.27 -22.61 22.79
CA PHE A 406 -6.07 -24.01 22.38
C PHE A 406 -5.76 -24.20 20.89
N GLU A 407 -5.82 -23.17 20.06
CA GLU A 407 -5.41 -23.24 18.65
C GLU A 407 -4.25 -22.28 18.36
N GLN A 408 -3.20 -22.82 17.74
CA GLN A 408 -1.82 -22.34 17.78
C GLN A 408 -1.60 -20.95 17.17
N GLY A 409 -0.73 -20.15 17.81
CA GLY A 409 -0.14 -18.95 17.22
C GLY A 409 0.78 -18.25 18.23
N VAL A 410 2.09 -18.43 18.09
CA VAL A 410 3.12 -17.77 18.89
C VAL A 410 2.96 -16.25 18.80
N ILE A 411 2.69 -15.62 19.95
CA ILE A 411 2.67 -14.16 20.10
C ILE A 411 4.12 -13.67 19.95
N ILE A 412 4.45 -13.10 18.80
CA ILE A 412 5.69 -12.35 18.60
C ILE A 412 5.36 -10.88 18.88
N LEU A 413 5.96 -10.35 19.94
CA LEU A 413 5.86 -8.94 20.33
C LEU A 413 6.60 -8.08 19.30
N LEU A 414 5.88 -7.12 18.71
CA LEU A 414 6.38 -6.03 17.85
C LEU A 414 7.26 -5.03 18.62
#